data_AF-A0A7Z0TWB5-F1
#
_entry.id   AF-A0A7Z0TWB5-F1
#
_cell.length_a   1.000
_cell.length_b   1.000
_cell.length_c   1.000
_cell.angle_alpha   90.00
_cell.angle_beta   90.00
_cell.angle_gamma   90.00
#
_symmetry.space_group_name_H-M   'P 1'
#
loop_
_entity.id
_entity.type
_entity.pdbx_description
1 polymer ?
#
loop_
_entity_poly.entity_id
_entity_poly.type
_entity_poly.pdbx_seq_one_letter_code
_entity_poly.pdbx_strand_id
1 'polypeptide(L)'
;MRSQRPNELGKSIERFFREYLPTLRGTSRHTIRNYRDALVLFLRFTSSQTAKAIEDLDLVDFTAKQVQDFLAFLEAERHNGVATRNARLAALHTFSRFLATEQPAYLAELQRVLVPTFLGT
;
A
#
# COMPACT_ATOMS: atom_id res chain seq x y z
N MET A 1 14.69 -14.05 -11.35
CA MET A 1 13.67 -15.09 -11.65
C MET A 1 12.51 -14.36 -12.33
N ARG A 2 12.00 -14.83 -13.47
CA ARG A 2 10.80 -14.23 -14.08
C ARG A 2 9.61 -14.48 -13.14
N SER A 3 9.02 -13.42 -12.60
CA SER A 3 7.79 -13.52 -11.81
C SER A 3 6.68 -14.08 -12.70
N GLN A 4 6.04 -15.18 -12.28
CA GLN A 4 4.84 -15.68 -12.94
C GLN A 4 3.77 -14.58 -12.94
N ARG A 5 3.11 -14.37 -14.08
CA ARG A 5 2.05 -13.37 -14.22
C ARG A 5 0.67 -14.05 -14.27
N PRO A 6 -0.35 -13.53 -13.57
CA PRO A 6 -0.24 -12.45 -12.58
C PRO A 6 0.48 -12.93 -11.31
N ASN A 7 1.30 -12.05 -10.71
CA ASN A 7 1.97 -12.32 -9.43
C ASN A 7 1.01 -12.10 -8.25
N GLU A 8 1.46 -12.41 -7.03
CA GLU A 8 0.58 -12.37 -5.87
C GLU A 8 0.17 -10.95 -5.50
N LEU A 9 1.08 -9.98 -5.59
CA LEU A 9 0.73 -8.57 -5.38
C LEU A 9 -0.37 -8.09 -6.35
N GLY A 10 -0.25 -8.42 -7.64
CA GLY A 10 -1.22 -8.05 -8.66
C GLY A 10 -2.60 -8.65 -8.40
N LYS A 11 -2.66 -9.95 -8.09
CA LYS A 11 -3.91 -10.64 -7.70
C LYS A 11 -4.55 -9.99 -6.48
N SER A 12 -3.75 -9.68 -5.45
CA SER A 12 -4.24 -9.05 -4.23
C SER A 12 -4.78 -7.64 -4.47
N ILE A 13 -4.12 -6.82 -5.29
CA ILE A 13 -4.63 -5.48 -5.62
C ILE A 13 -5.98 -5.57 -6.36
N GLU A 14 -6.10 -6.48 -7.32
CA GLU A 14 -7.36 -6.68 -8.05
C GLU A 14 -8.50 -7.06 -7.09
N ARG A 15 -8.28 -8.07 -6.24
CA ARG A 15 -9.28 -8.51 -5.26
C ARG A 15 -9.58 -7.45 -4.21
N PHE A 16 -8.59 -6.67 -3.80
CA PHE A 16 -8.79 -5.56 -2.88
C PHE A 16 -9.80 -4.54 -3.43
N PHE A 17 -9.68 -4.14 -4.70
CA PHE A 17 -10.60 -3.16 -5.30
C PHE A 17 -11.95 -3.76 -5.71
N ARG A 18 -11.96 -5.00 -6.20
CA ARG A 18 -13.18 -5.63 -6.74
C ARG A 18 -14.05 -6.28 -5.67
N GLU A 19 -13.43 -6.90 -4.67
CA GLU A 19 -14.12 -7.76 -3.70
C GLU A 19 -14.13 -7.10 -2.32
N TYR A 20 -12.98 -6.63 -1.83
CA TYR A 20 -12.88 -6.18 -0.44
C TYR A 20 -13.41 -4.76 -0.21
N LEU A 21 -12.88 -3.77 -0.92
CA LEU A 21 -13.26 -2.36 -0.73
C LEU A 21 -14.76 -2.08 -0.83
N PRO A 22 -15.52 -2.65 -1.79
CA PRO A 22 -16.97 -2.45 -1.86
C PRO A 22 -17.74 -2.95 -0.64
N THR A 23 -17.19 -3.89 0.13
CA THR A 23 -17.84 -4.43 1.34
C THR A 23 -17.67 -3.52 2.56
N LEU A 24 -16.71 -2.57 2.53
CA LEU A 24 -16.50 -1.64 3.62
C LEU A 24 -17.60 -0.57 3.65
N ARG A 25 -18.25 -0.43 4.80
CA ARG A 25 -19.27 0.62 5.04
C ARG A 25 -18.67 2.01 4.81
N GLY A 26 -19.44 2.92 4.22
CA GLY A 26 -19.02 4.32 4.02
C GLY A 26 -18.04 4.55 2.86
N THR A 27 -17.82 3.55 2.00
CA THR A 27 -16.91 3.65 0.86
C THR A 27 -17.56 4.37 -0.30
N SER A 28 -17.45 5.70 -0.32
CA SER A 28 -17.87 6.53 -1.45
C SER A 28 -16.97 6.32 -2.67
N ARG A 29 -17.42 6.74 -3.87
CA ARG A 29 -16.56 6.78 -5.08
C ARG A 29 -15.30 7.63 -4.86
N HIS A 30 -15.40 8.67 -4.04
CA HIS A 30 -14.25 9.51 -3.68
C HIS A 30 -13.26 8.73 -2.80
N THR A 31 -13.77 7.96 -1.83
CA THR A 31 -12.96 7.08 -0.98
C THR A 31 -12.20 6.06 -1.82
N ILE A 32 -12.85 5.35 -2.74
CA ILE A 32 -12.19 4.36 -3.62
C ILE A 32 -11.07 5.01 -4.45
N ARG A 33 -11.30 6.23 -4.98
CA ARG A 33 -10.26 6.96 -5.72
C ARG A 33 -9.07 7.29 -4.83
N ASN A 34 -9.29 7.74 -3.59
CA ASN A 34 -8.20 8.03 -2.66
C ASN A 34 -7.35 6.79 -2.38
N TYR A 35 -7.97 5.61 -2.25
CA TYR A 35 -7.27 4.34 -2.06
C TYR A 35 -6.46 3.94 -3.30
N ARG A 36 -7.05 4.06 -4.49
CA ARG A 36 -6.36 3.85 -5.77
C ARG A 36 -5.15 4.76 -5.90
N ASP A 37 -5.33 6.04 -5.64
CA ASP A 37 -4.28 7.03 -5.80
C ASP A 37 -3.14 6.79 -4.78
N ALA A 38 -3.46 6.37 -3.55
CA ALA A 38 -2.47 5.96 -2.56
C ALA A 38 -1.64 4.75 -3.05
N LEU A 39 -2.28 3.68 -3.54
CA LEU A 39 -1.58 2.50 -4.04
C LEU A 39 -0.75 2.81 -5.31
N VAL A 40 -1.27 3.59 -6.24
CA VAL A 40 -0.53 4.00 -7.45
C VAL A 40 0.73 4.78 -7.08
N LEU A 41 0.63 5.70 -6.12
CA LEU A 41 1.79 6.48 -5.67
C LEU A 41 2.81 5.61 -4.93
N PHE A 42 2.34 4.69 -4.08
CA PHE A 42 3.20 3.75 -3.39
C PHE A 42 3.94 2.84 -4.40
N LEU A 43 3.26 2.26 -5.38
CA LEU A 43 3.90 1.40 -6.39
C LEU A 43 4.96 2.14 -7.21
N ARG A 44 4.68 3.40 -7.60
CA ARG A 44 5.65 4.25 -8.30
C ARG A 44 6.88 4.53 -7.45
N PHE A 45 6.68 4.85 -6.18
CA PHE A 45 7.75 5.06 -5.22
C PHE A 45 8.58 3.79 -5.03
N THR A 46 7.95 2.65 -4.74
CA THR A 46 8.67 1.39 -4.53
C THR A 46 9.43 0.95 -5.78
N SER A 47 8.88 1.17 -6.97
CA SER A 47 9.56 0.93 -8.25
C SER A 47 10.83 1.78 -8.37
N SER A 48 10.79 3.08 -8.04
CA SER A 48 11.99 3.92 -8.08
C SER A 48 13.03 3.53 -7.02
N GLN A 49 12.60 3.08 -5.84
CA GLN A 49 13.53 2.67 -4.76
C GLN A 49 14.20 1.32 -5.01
N THR A 50 13.53 0.40 -5.70
CA THR A 50 14.01 -0.98 -5.91
C THR A 50 14.63 -1.20 -7.28
N ALA A 51 14.55 -0.21 -8.18
CA ALA A 51 14.90 -0.32 -9.60
C ALA A 51 14.17 -1.47 -10.34
N LYS A 52 13.01 -1.90 -9.82
CA LYS A 52 12.11 -2.86 -10.48
C LYS A 52 11.03 -2.12 -11.26
N ALA A 53 10.61 -2.68 -12.39
CA ALA A 53 9.42 -2.20 -13.09
C ALA A 53 8.17 -2.42 -12.21
N ILE A 54 7.13 -1.60 -12.37
CA ILE A 54 5.90 -1.68 -11.56
C ILE A 54 5.25 -3.07 -11.70
N GLU A 55 5.24 -3.63 -12.92
CA GLU A 55 4.69 -4.95 -13.23
C GLU A 55 5.50 -6.13 -12.67
N ASP A 56 6.70 -5.87 -12.14
CA ASP A 56 7.60 -6.87 -11.56
C ASP A 56 7.67 -6.76 -10.02
N LEU A 57 7.02 -5.76 -9.41
CA LEU A 57 6.86 -5.66 -7.95
C LEU A 57 5.98 -6.79 -7.43
N ASP A 58 6.38 -7.40 -6.31
CA ASP A 58 5.60 -8.46 -5.65
C ASP A 58 5.44 -8.20 -4.14
N LEU A 59 4.79 -9.11 -3.40
CA LEU A 59 4.50 -8.93 -1.97
C LEU A 59 5.76 -8.72 -1.12
N VAL A 60 6.92 -9.26 -1.54
CA VAL A 60 8.22 -9.03 -0.89
C VAL A 60 8.68 -7.57 -0.95
N ASP A 61 8.16 -6.78 -1.88
CA ASP A 61 8.45 -5.36 -2.03
C ASP A 61 7.49 -4.47 -1.21
N PHE A 62 6.41 -5.04 -0.68
CA PHE A 62 5.49 -4.37 0.25
C PHE A 62 5.97 -4.56 1.69
N THR A 63 6.89 -3.71 2.14
CA THR A 63 7.50 -3.80 3.47
C THR A 63 7.18 -2.57 4.32
N ALA A 64 7.27 -2.73 5.65
CA ALA A 64 7.14 -1.63 6.60
C ALA A 64 8.17 -0.52 6.32
N LYS A 65 9.40 -0.89 5.93
CA LYS A 65 10.42 0.08 5.53
C LYS A 65 9.98 0.89 4.32
N GLN A 66 9.48 0.24 3.26
CA GLN A 66 9.01 0.94 2.07
C GLN A 66 7.82 1.85 2.38
N VAL A 67 6.91 1.43 3.26
CA VAL A 67 5.80 2.28 3.71
C VAL A 67 6.31 3.50 4.48
N GLN A 68 7.26 3.32 5.40
CA GLN A 68 7.86 4.44 6.16
C GLN A 68 8.59 5.42 5.26
N ASP A 69 9.46 4.92 4.38
CA ASP A 69 10.20 5.76 3.43
C ASP A 69 9.23 6.50 2.49
N PHE A 70 8.15 5.85 2.05
CA PHE A 70 7.10 6.47 1.24
C PHE A 70 6.43 7.63 1.98
N LEU A 71 6.08 7.45 3.26
CA LEU A 71 5.47 8.51 4.06
C LEU A 71 6.39 9.71 4.25
N ALA A 72 7.70 9.50 4.42
CA ALA A 72 8.69 10.56 4.48
C ALA A 72 8.82 11.29 3.13
N PHE A 73 8.84 10.54 2.02
CA PHE A 73 8.83 11.11 0.66
C PHE A 73 7.60 11.99 0.40
N LEU A 74 6.42 11.61 0.91
CA LEU A 74 5.22 12.44 0.75
C LEU A 74 5.32 13.81 1.41
N GLU A 75 6.02 13.91 2.54
CA GLU A 75 6.24 15.17 3.27
C GLU A 75 7.33 16.00 2.59
N ALA A 76 8.47 15.38 2.30
CA ALA A 76 9.65 16.06 1.80
C ALA A 76 9.51 16.53 0.34
N GLU A 77 9.06 15.64 -0.56
CA GLU A 77 9.14 15.87 -2.00
C GLU A 77 7.81 16.30 -2.62
N ARG A 78 6.68 15.91 -1.99
CA ARG A 78 5.34 16.27 -2.49
C ARG A 78 4.66 17.36 -1.69
N HIS A 79 5.29 17.83 -0.60
CA HIS A 79 4.78 18.85 0.31
C HIS A 79 3.33 18.62 0.73
N ASN A 80 2.94 17.35 0.87
CA ASN A 80 1.61 17.02 1.34
C ASN A 80 1.44 17.45 2.79
N GLY A 81 0.30 18.05 3.11
CA GLY A 81 -0.10 18.24 4.50
C GLY A 81 -0.33 16.90 5.21
N VAL A 82 -0.25 16.96 6.55
CA VAL A 82 -0.47 15.82 7.47
C VAL A 82 -1.76 15.05 7.16
N ALA A 83 -2.84 15.77 6.83
CA ALA A 83 -4.13 15.14 6.50
C ALA A 83 -4.05 14.23 5.26
N THR A 84 -3.41 14.68 4.17
CA THR A 84 -3.26 13.90 2.94
C THR A 84 -2.34 12.71 3.14
N ARG A 85 -1.26 12.89 3.91
CA ARG A 85 -0.36 11.80 4.29
C ARG A 85 -1.09 10.73 5.10
N ASN A 86 -1.83 11.13 6.13
CA ASN A 86 -2.59 10.22 6.99
C ASN A 86 -3.69 9.48 6.22
N ALA A 87 -4.35 10.13 5.26
CA ALA A 87 -5.31 9.47 4.38
C ALA A 87 -4.65 8.36 3.53
N ARG A 88 -3.43 8.60 3.03
CA ARG A 88 -2.67 7.59 2.28
C ARG A 88 -2.17 6.47 3.18
N LEU A 89 -1.71 6.78 4.40
CA LEU A 89 -1.35 5.77 5.39
C LEU A 89 -2.55 4.88 5.76
N ALA A 90 -3.72 5.48 5.97
CA ALA A 90 -4.96 4.75 6.26
C ALA A 90 -5.30 3.77 5.13
N ALA A 91 -5.16 4.18 3.87
CA ALA A 91 -5.38 3.29 2.73
C ALA A 91 -4.40 2.10 2.72
N LEU A 92 -3.10 2.34 2.98
CA LEU A 92 -2.09 1.28 3.07
C LEU A 92 -2.32 0.35 4.27
N HIS A 93 -2.76 0.87 5.41
CA HIS A 93 -3.16 0.05 6.56
C HIS A 93 -4.38 -0.82 6.23
N THR A 94 -5.40 -0.27 5.58
CA THR A 94 -6.57 -1.06 5.16
C THR A 94 -6.16 -2.16 4.18
N PHE A 95 -5.29 -1.86 3.20
CA PHE A 95 -4.75 -2.87 2.29
C PHE A 95 -3.95 -3.93 3.03
N SER A 96 -3.12 -3.55 4.02
CA SER A 96 -2.34 -4.48 4.82
C SER A 96 -3.21 -5.44 5.65
N ARG A 97 -4.33 -4.95 6.20
CA ARG A 97 -5.31 -5.80 6.90
C ARG A 97 -5.96 -6.82 5.96
N PHE A 98 -6.28 -6.40 4.75
CA PHE A 98 -6.78 -7.31 3.71
C PHE A 98 -5.72 -8.34 3.31
N LEU A 99 -4.47 -7.92 3.06
CA LEU A 99 -3.39 -8.84 2.75
C LEU A 99 -3.16 -9.85 3.88
N ALA A 100 -3.32 -9.46 5.14
CA ALA A 100 -3.12 -10.35 6.28
C ALA A 100 -4.11 -11.52 6.30
N THR A 101 -5.31 -11.36 5.70
CA THR A 101 -6.30 -12.44 5.60
C THR A 101 -6.06 -13.34 4.37
N GLU A 102 -5.39 -12.83 3.34
CA GLU A 102 -5.18 -13.52 2.06
C GLU A 102 -3.81 -14.18 1.94
N GLN A 103 -2.80 -13.58 2.56
CA GLN A 103 -1.38 -13.89 2.37
C GLN A 103 -0.70 -14.08 3.73
N PRO A 104 -1.08 -15.11 4.51
CA PRO A 104 -0.58 -15.31 5.87
C PRO A 104 0.93 -15.52 5.95
N ALA A 105 1.57 -15.97 4.86
CA ALA A 105 3.03 -16.08 4.76
C ALA A 105 3.75 -14.74 4.97
N TYR A 106 3.08 -13.61 4.73
CA TYR A 106 3.61 -12.26 4.89
C TYR A 106 3.14 -11.57 6.18
N LEU A 107 2.40 -12.29 7.05
CA LEU A 107 1.73 -11.71 8.21
C LEU A 107 2.67 -10.92 9.13
N ALA A 108 3.88 -11.44 9.38
CA ALA A 108 4.86 -10.77 10.23
C ALA A 108 5.26 -9.39 9.68
N GLU A 109 5.44 -9.27 8.36
CA GLU A 109 5.78 -8.00 7.72
C GLU A 109 4.58 -7.06 7.71
N LEU A 110 3.38 -7.57 7.41
CA LEU A 110 2.15 -6.80 7.42
C LEU A 110 1.81 -6.27 8.82
N GLN A 111 2.09 -7.04 9.88
CA GLN A 111 1.97 -6.57 11.26
C GLN A 111 2.87 -5.37 11.53
N ARG A 112 4.11 -5.36 11.02
CA ARG A 112 5.02 -4.21 11.14
C ARG A 112 4.49 -2.98 10.42
N VAL A 113 3.84 -3.15 9.26
CA VAL A 113 3.17 -2.04 8.55
C VAL A 113 2.03 -1.45 9.40
N LEU A 114 1.29 -2.30 10.10
CA LEU A 114 0.13 -1.91 10.92
C LEU A 114 0.48 -1.25 12.25
N VAL A 115 1.75 -1.32 12.67
CA VAL A 115 2.20 -0.63 13.89
C VAL A 115 2.06 0.88 13.65
N PRO A 116 1.45 1.63 14.59
CA PRO A 116 1.42 3.08 14.53
C PRO A 116 2.86 3.59 14.39
N THR A 117 3.18 4.11 13.21
CA THR A 117 4.46 4.81 13.05
C THR A 117 4.27 6.14 13.77
N PHE A 118 4.81 6.26 14.99
CA PHE A 118 4.92 7.52 15.70
C PHE A 118 5.87 8.43 14.91
N LEU A 119 5.36 9.07 13.87
CA LEU A 119 6.00 10.23 13.27
C LEU A 119 5.41 11.41 14.04
N GLY A 120 6.16 11.82 15.05
CA GLY A 120 5.75 12.81 16.04
C GLY A 120 5.33 14.13 15.43
N THR A 121 4.37 14.75 16.12
CA THR A 121 4.07 16.20 16.25
C THR A 121 4.15 17.07 15.00
#